data_AF-A0A1G3YE12-F1
#
_entry.id   AF-A0A1G3YE12-F1
#
_cell.length_a   1.000
_cell.length_b   1.000
_cell.length_c   1.000
_cell.angle_alpha   90.00
_cell.angle_beta   90.00
_cell.angle_gamma   90.00
#
_symmetry.space_group_name_H-M   'P 1'
#
loop_
_entity.id
_entity.type
_entity.pdbx_description
1 polymer ?
#
loop_
_entity_poly.entity_id
_entity_poly.type
_entity_poly.pdbx_seq_one_letter_code
_entity_poly.pdbx_strand_id
1 'polypeptide(L)'
;MLNLLKSPPRVLVIEDTYISSEYVKRALLREGFEVEVASTVVNGFWAALEFDPDLILLDVMLPDGDGFSLCEQMKREARLVGTPIIFLTSLEDVGSRVRGLSIGAVDFIAKPFATEELVVRVRLHIRIARQARMLADARSERLASLKDAQRLFLTDPGAVPEARCAVYYESAEEAGGDQYDIVELGPDIFGFLVADTAGHGIETIFQASALKALFRDNASVLELPGDTLFMINRSIRAHLSENRHLTAFYMILNRRTAIASFSSAGHFPALVTAQDGRVRRLTTEGDVLGAFTDPFFRTATHEIETGSRYWLYTDGILEDFGTGLSWQSGLKRLEAAVSETNGLPIGEALESVRETMVPRGPASDDRCLMAIDA
;
A
#
# COMPACT_ATOMS: atom_id res chain seq x y z
N MET A 1 22.55 23.30 22.33
CA MET A 1 23.73 23.42 21.44
C MET A 1 23.31 22.84 20.09
N LEU A 2 22.83 23.69 19.18
CA LEU A 2 22.41 23.28 17.82
C LEU A 2 23.61 23.39 16.89
N ASN A 3 24.17 22.26 16.46
CA ASN A 3 24.77 22.14 15.13
C ASN A 3 25.19 20.71 14.86
N LEU A 4 24.69 20.14 13.76
CA LEU A 4 25.32 19.08 12.96
C LEU A 4 24.68 19.14 11.55
N LEU A 5 25.30 19.97 10.70
CA LEU A 5 25.38 19.94 9.23
C LEU A 5 24.10 19.69 8.41
N LYS A 6 23.34 20.76 8.10
CA LYS A 6 22.54 20.79 6.86
C LYS A 6 23.40 21.39 5.75
N SER A 7 23.64 20.62 4.68
CA SER A 7 24.32 21.12 3.48
C SER A 7 23.66 22.41 2.96
N PRO A 8 24.44 23.36 2.41
CA PRO A 8 23.89 24.58 1.83
C PRO A 8 22.84 24.21 0.77
N PRO A 9 21.68 24.91 0.70
CA PRO A 9 20.67 24.57 -0.28
C PRO A 9 21.20 24.76 -1.70
N ARG A 10 20.91 23.79 -2.57
CA ARG A 10 21.44 23.71 -3.93
C ARG A 10 20.43 24.33 -4.91
N VAL A 11 20.84 25.32 -5.68
CA VAL A 11 19.99 25.96 -6.69
C VAL A 11 20.63 25.77 -8.06
N LEU A 12 19.88 25.16 -8.98
CA LEU A 12 20.29 25.07 -10.37
C LEU A 12 19.71 26.26 -11.15
N VAL A 13 20.54 26.96 -11.88
CA VAL A 13 20.14 28.06 -12.77
C VAL A 13 20.29 27.60 -14.21
N ILE A 14 19.20 27.59 -14.98
CA ILE A 14 19.20 27.22 -16.40
C ILE A 14 18.93 28.49 -17.20
N GLU A 15 20.00 29.08 -17.74
CA GLU A 15 20.04 30.40 -18.35
C GLU A 15 21.23 30.50 -19.33
N ASP A 16 20.95 30.90 -20.57
CA ASP A 16 21.96 30.96 -21.63
C ASP A 16 22.77 32.26 -21.61
N THR A 17 22.18 33.35 -21.11
CA THR A 17 22.83 34.65 -21.06
C THR A 17 23.81 34.72 -19.90
N TYR A 18 25.10 34.70 -20.20
CA TYR A 18 26.20 34.72 -19.20
C TYR A 18 26.05 35.83 -18.14
N ILE A 19 25.67 37.05 -18.55
CA ILE A 19 25.52 38.18 -17.62
C ILE A 19 24.35 37.92 -16.65
N SER A 20 23.23 37.37 -17.13
CA SER A 20 22.05 37.05 -16.33
C SER A 20 22.34 35.93 -15.35
N SER A 21 22.93 34.83 -15.82
CA SER A 21 23.25 33.67 -14.99
C SER A 21 24.31 34.00 -13.94
N GLU A 22 25.34 34.77 -14.29
CA GLU A 22 26.38 35.19 -13.34
C GLU A 22 25.83 36.17 -12.29
N TYR A 23 24.89 37.05 -12.66
CA TYR A 23 24.21 37.94 -11.72
C TYR A 23 23.39 37.15 -10.70
N VAL A 24 22.54 36.23 -11.16
CA VAL A 24 21.73 35.33 -10.33
C VAL A 24 22.63 34.48 -9.42
N LYS A 25 23.68 33.88 -10.00
CA LYS A 25 24.65 33.06 -9.27
C LYS A 25 25.31 33.82 -8.14
N ARG A 26 25.82 35.03 -8.40
CA ARG A 26 26.47 35.86 -7.35
C ARG A 26 25.51 36.28 -6.26
N ALA A 27 24.28 36.63 -6.62
CA ALA A 27 23.23 36.96 -5.66
C ALA A 27 22.98 35.79 -4.69
N LEU A 28 22.81 34.57 -5.22
CA LEU A 28 22.54 33.38 -4.42
C LEU A 28 23.76 32.91 -3.62
N LEU A 29 24.97 32.94 -4.19
CA LEU A 29 26.20 32.57 -3.47
C LEU A 29 26.43 33.44 -2.23
N ARG A 30 26.14 34.75 -2.30
CA ARG A 30 26.23 35.67 -1.16
C ARG A 30 25.27 35.33 -0.03
N GLU A 31 24.16 34.69 -0.36
CA GLU A 31 23.10 34.29 0.59
C GLU A 31 23.30 32.87 1.14
N GLY A 32 24.41 32.21 0.81
CA GLY A 32 24.82 30.91 1.34
C GLY A 32 24.27 29.71 0.58
N PHE A 33 23.81 29.89 -0.66
CA PHE A 33 23.38 28.80 -1.54
C PHE A 33 24.58 28.18 -2.28
N GLU A 34 24.47 26.91 -2.62
CA GLU A 34 25.33 26.27 -3.62
C GLU A 34 24.65 26.41 -4.98
N VAL A 35 25.39 26.85 -6.00
CA VAL A 35 24.77 27.23 -7.29
C VAL A 35 25.52 26.63 -8.47
N GLU A 36 24.78 25.87 -9.29
CA GLU A 36 25.24 25.40 -10.59
C GLU A 36 24.48 26.13 -11.70
N VAL A 37 25.14 26.27 -12.86
CA VAL A 37 24.58 26.95 -14.03
C VAL A 37 24.65 26.02 -15.22
N ALA A 38 23.52 25.87 -15.92
CA ALA A 38 23.43 25.27 -17.24
C ALA A 38 22.91 26.31 -18.24
N SER A 39 23.34 26.23 -19.50
CA SER A 39 23.01 27.24 -20.52
C SER A 39 22.12 26.73 -21.64
N THR A 40 21.66 25.48 -21.54
CA THR A 40 20.84 24.82 -22.57
C THR A 40 19.84 23.89 -21.90
N VAL A 41 18.76 23.54 -22.60
CA VAL A 41 17.74 22.58 -22.17
C VAL A 41 18.38 21.23 -21.86
N VAL A 42 19.19 20.72 -22.79
CA VAL A 42 19.84 19.42 -22.65
C VAL A 42 20.76 19.40 -21.42
N ASN A 43 21.64 20.39 -21.28
CA ASN A 43 22.56 20.45 -20.15
C ASN A 43 21.81 20.71 -18.85
N GLY A 44 20.73 21.50 -18.88
CA GLY A 44 19.89 21.78 -17.72
C GLY A 44 19.20 20.54 -17.16
N PHE A 45 18.70 19.65 -18.04
CA PHE A 45 18.11 18.38 -17.61
C PHE A 45 19.14 17.46 -16.93
N TRP A 46 20.30 17.28 -17.55
CA TRP A 46 21.36 16.42 -16.99
C TRP A 46 21.96 17.00 -15.71
N ALA A 47 22.22 18.32 -15.68
CA ALA A 47 22.65 19.01 -14.49
C ALA A 47 21.63 18.87 -13.35
N ALA A 48 20.32 18.92 -13.62
CA ALA A 48 19.32 18.69 -12.58
C ALA A 48 19.40 17.28 -11.97
N LEU A 49 19.69 16.26 -12.78
CA LEU A 49 19.83 14.88 -12.30
C LEU A 49 21.15 14.63 -11.55
N GLU A 50 22.23 15.31 -11.91
CA GLU A 50 23.54 15.16 -11.28
C GLU A 50 23.67 16.05 -10.03
N PHE A 51 23.24 17.31 -10.16
CA PHE A 51 23.30 18.32 -9.11
C PHE A 51 22.17 18.21 -8.09
N ASP A 52 21.14 17.38 -8.28
CA ASP A 52 20.05 17.13 -7.32
C ASP A 52 19.60 18.41 -6.55
N PRO A 53 19.10 19.43 -7.27
CA PRO A 53 18.86 20.75 -6.69
C PRO A 53 17.65 20.76 -5.75
N ASP A 54 17.72 21.60 -4.70
CA ASP A 54 16.58 21.96 -3.86
C ASP A 54 15.58 22.87 -4.60
N LEU A 55 16.03 23.57 -5.66
CA LEU A 55 15.21 24.45 -6.51
C LEU A 55 15.85 24.69 -7.87
N ILE A 56 15.03 24.82 -8.92
CA ILE A 56 15.47 25.17 -10.28
C ILE A 56 14.94 26.55 -10.65
N LEU A 57 15.84 27.45 -11.06
CA LEU A 57 15.52 28.69 -11.74
C LEU A 57 15.69 28.46 -13.24
N LEU A 58 14.63 28.65 -14.02
CA LEU A 58 14.58 28.26 -15.42
C LEU A 58 14.20 29.43 -16.32
N ASP A 59 15.04 29.79 -17.28
CA ASP A 59 14.60 30.65 -18.37
C ASP A 59 13.61 29.90 -19.28
N VAL A 60 12.61 30.63 -19.77
CA VAL A 60 11.69 30.16 -20.79
C VAL A 60 12.38 30.09 -22.15
N MET A 61 13.25 31.05 -22.46
CA MET A 61 13.90 31.14 -23.77
C MET A 61 15.32 30.57 -23.68
N LEU A 62 15.54 29.39 -24.26
CA LEU A 62 16.84 28.72 -24.31
C LEU A 62 17.25 28.44 -25.77
N PRO A 63 18.55 28.33 -26.07
CA PRO A 63 19.05 28.26 -27.45
C PRO A 63 18.69 26.95 -28.18
N ASP A 64 18.40 25.88 -27.44
CA ASP A 64 18.12 24.53 -27.94
C ASP A 64 16.68 24.06 -27.65
N GLY A 65 15.81 24.91 -27.08
CA GLY A 65 14.41 24.57 -26.85
C GLY A 65 13.64 25.55 -25.94
N ASP A 66 12.39 25.19 -25.64
CA ASP A 66 11.49 25.94 -24.76
C ASP A 66 11.60 25.44 -23.31
N GLY A 67 11.83 26.36 -22.37
CA GLY A 67 11.87 26.08 -20.94
C GLY A 67 10.55 25.51 -20.40
N PHE A 68 9.39 25.81 -21.02
CA PHE A 68 8.14 25.16 -20.64
C PHE A 68 8.18 23.64 -20.89
N SER A 69 8.71 23.23 -22.05
CA SER A 69 8.86 21.81 -22.39
C SER A 69 9.83 21.10 -21.44
N LEU A 70 10.93 21.79 -21.05
CA LEU A 70 11.86 21.26 -20.05
C LEU A 70 11.20 21.08 -18.68
N CYS A 71 10.38 22.05 -18.24
CA CYS A 71 9.63 21.94 -17.00
C CYS A 71 8.70 20.73 -17.02
N GLU A 72 7.91 20.52 -18.08
CA GLU A 72 7.07 19.33 -18.22
C GLU A 72 7.89 18.04 -18.15
N GLN A 73 9.03 18.00 -18.82
CA GLN A 73 9.93 16.84 -18.80
C GLN A 73 10.44 16.56 -17.38
N MET A 74 10.91 17.59 -16.67
CA MET A 74 11.37 17.48 -15.28
C MET A 74 10.23 17.07 -14.33
N LYS A 75 9.00 17.49 -14.59
CA LYS A 75 7.83 17.08 -13.79
C LYS A 75 7.37 15.65 -14.05
N ARG A 76 7.79 15.02 -15.15
CA ARG A 76 7.57 13.59 -15.41
C ARG A 76 8.71 12.71 -14.88
N GLU A 77 9.86 13.29 -14.60
CA GLU A 77 11.03 12.59 -14.08
C GLU A 77 10.90 12.37 -12.57
N ALA A 78 10.94 11.11 -12.14
CA ALA A 78 10.66 10.72 -10.75
C ALA A 78 11.61 11.39 -9.75
N ARG A 79 12.86 11.63 -10.15
CA ARG A 79 13.87 12.32 -9.30
C ARG A 79 13.61 13.82 -9.15
N LEU A 80 12.90 14.45 -10.09
CA LEU A 80 12.77 15.91 -10.19
C LEU A 80 11.32 16.40 -9.98
N VAL A 81 10.32 15.51 -9.98
CA VAL A 81 8.90 15.87 -9.85
C VAL A 81 8.62 16.75 -8.63
N GLY A 82 9.27 16.45 -7.50
CA GLY A 82 9.14 17.19 -6.24
C GLY A 82 9.99 18.45 -6.15
N THR A 83 10.89 18.71 -7.11
CA THR A 83 11.78 19.87 -7.08
C THR A 83 11.02 21.10 -7.57
N PRO A 84 10.94 22.19 -6.78
CA PRO A 84 10.27 23.42 -7.19
C PRO A 84 11.00 24.07 -8.37
N ILE A 85 10.23 24.48 -9.39
CA ILE A 85 10.73 25.18 -10.57
C ILE A 85 10.11 26.58 -10.59
N ILE A 86 10.96 27.60 -10.65
CA ILE A 86 10.55 29.00 -10.81
C ILE A 86 11.04 29.48 -12.18
N PHE A 87 10.12 30.03 -12.97
CA PHE A 87 10.48 30.61 -14.25
C PHE A 87 11.07 32.03 -14.09
N LEU A 88 12.18 32.29 -14.78
CA LEU A 88 12.71 33.62 -15.01
C LEU A 88 12.27 34.03 -16.42
N THR A 89 11.43 35.05 -16.57
CA THR A 89 10.86 35.36 -17.89
C THR A 89 10.82 36.85 -18.19
N SER A 90 11.04 37.22 -19.44
CA SER A 90 10.74 38.56 -19.97
C SER A 90 9.32 38.66 -20.53
N LEU A 91 8.55 37.55 -20.50
CA LEU A 91 7.18 37.50 -20.98
C LEU A 91 6.24 38.07 -19.91
N GLU A 92 5.68 39.24 -20.16
CA GLU A 92 4.74 39.91 -19.26
C GLU A 92 3.28 39.46 -19.45
N ASP A 93 2.99 38.62 -20.45
CA ASP A 93 1.63 38.23 -20.76
C ASP A 93 1.08 37.18 -19.77
N VAL A 94 -0.19 37.37 -19.38
CA VAL A 94 -0.90 36.53 -18.42
C VAL A 94 -1.02 35.07 -18.91
N GLY A 95 -1.08 34.86 -20.22
CA GLY A 95 -1.23 33.53 -20.82
C GLY A 95 -0.01 32.64 -20.54
N SER A 96 1.19 33.18 -20.73
CA SER A 96 2.46 32.49 -20.45
C SER A 96 2.62 32.13 -18.97
N ARG A 97 2.17 33.00 -18.06
CA ARG A 97 2.18 32.75 -16.61
C ARG A 97 1.20 31.65 -16.21
N VAL A 98 -0.02 31.69 -16.75
CA VAL A 98 -1.03 30.64 -16.52
C VAL A 98 -0.51 29.30 -17.04
N ARG A 99 0.07 29.27 -18.24
CA ARG A 99 0.64 28.07 -18.85
C ARG A 99 1.69 27.43 -17.96
N GLY A 100 2.70 28.17 -17.49
CA GLY A 100 3.76 27.56 -16.69
C GLY A 100 3.31 27.11 -15.29
N LEU A 101 2.33 27.78 -14.67
CA LEU A 101 1.72 27.27 -13.43
C LEU A 101 0.96 25.95 -13.68
N SER A 102 0.21 25.86 -14.79
CA SER A 102 -0.55 24.65 -15.14
C SER A 102 0.32 23.42 -15.42
N ILE A 103 1.57 23.61 -15.89
CA ILE A 103 2.53 22.52 -16.13
C ILE A 103 3.38 22.19 -14.89
N GLY A 104 3.13 22.83 -13.75
CA GLY A 104 3.73 22.49 -12.46
C GLY A 104 4.87 23.38 -11.98
N ALA A 105 5.11 24.55 -12.60
CA ALA A 105 5.97 25.55 -11.97
C ALA A 105 5.29 26.12 -10.72
N VAL A 106 6.11 26.44 -9.72
CA VAL A 106 5.61 26.94 -8.43
C VAL A 106 5.54 28.46 -8.39
N ASP A 107 6.26 29.14 -9.28
CA ASP A 107 6.30 30.61 -9.33
C ASP A 107 6.93 31.16 -10.62
N PHE A 108 6.87 32.49 -10.77
CA PHE A 108 7.45 33.27 -11.85
C PHE A 108 8.09 34.56 -11.33
N ILE A 109 9.22 34.93 -11.93
CA ILE A 109 9.93 36.18 -11.70
C ILE A 109 10.16 36.88 -13.04
N ALA A 110 9.61 38.09 -13.18
CA ALA A 110 9.74 38.87 -14.39
C ALA A 110 11.12 39.55 -14.47
N LYS A 111 11.75 39.55 -15.65
CA LYS A 111 12.98 40.29 -15.95
C LYS A 111 12.63 41.72 -16.40
N PRO A 112 13.33 42.76 -15.90
CA PRO A 112 14.39 42.74 -14.89
C PRO A 112 13.82 42.58 -13.46
N PHE A 113 14.53 41.83 -12.61
CA PHE A 113 14.14 41.60 -11.21
C PHE A 113 15.16 42.17 -10.22
N ALA A 114 14.67 42.51 -9.02
CA ALA A 114 15.52 42.86 -7.89
C ALA A 114 16.14 41.61 -7.26
N THR A 115 17.38 41.72 -6.78
CA THR A 115 18.06 40.60 -6.09
C THR A 115 17.29 40.15 -4.85
N GLU A 116 16.75 41.10 -4.09
CA GLU A 116 16.00 40.84 -2.87
C GLU A 116 14.74 40.02 -3.15
N GLU A 117 14.02 40.33 -4.24
CA GLU A 117 12.83 39.59 -4.63
C GLU A 117 13.16 38.14 -4.99
N LEU A 118 14.19 37.94 -5.83
CA LEU A 118 14.67 36.63 -6.23
C LEU A 118 15.02 35.77 -5.03
N VAL A 119 15.85 36.29 -4.12
CA VAL A 119 16.32 35.56 -2.94
C VAL A 119 15.16 35.18 -2.02
N VAL A 120 14.19 36.08 -1.81
CA VAL A 120 13.02 35.81 -0.97
C VAL A 120 12.17 34.68 -1.54
N ARG A 121 11.89 34.70 -2.86
CA ARG A 121 11.08 33.65 -3.52
C ARG A 121 11.81 32.30 -3.51
N VAL A 122 13.11 32.28 -3.78
CA VAL A 122 13.93 31.05 -3.70
C VAL A 122 13.88 30.45 -2.29
N ARG A 123 14.09 31.28 -1.25
CA ARG A 123 14.02 30.82 0.15
C ARG A 123 12.65 30.28 0.53
N LEU A 124 11.58 30.94 0.09
CA LEU A 124 10.22 30.55 0.38
C LEU A 124 9.91 29.16 -0.19
N HIS A 125 10.17 28.96 -1.49
CA HIS A 125 9.83 27.70 -2.16
C HIS A 125 10.70 26.53 -1.72
N ILE A 126 11.99 26.76 -1.43
CA ILE A 126 12.84 25.73 -0.79
C ILE A 126 12.29 25.36 0.59
N ARG A 127 11.84 26.34 1.39
CA ARG A 127 11.26 26.06 2.71
C ARG A 127 9.98 25.24 2.61
N ILE A 128 9.08 25.59 1.69
CA ILE A 128 7.83 24.85 1.45
C ILE A 128 8.14 23.43 0.99
N ALA A 129 9.01 23.25 0.01
CA ALA A 129 9.40 21.93 -0.49
C ALA A 129 10.03 21.06 0.60
N ARG A 130 10.93 21.62 1.42
CA ARG A 130 11.54 20.91 2.55
C ARG A 130 10.53 20.53 3.62
N GLN A 131 9.57 21.40 3.94
CA GLN A 131 8.50 21.06 4.88
C GLN A 131 7.59 19.96 4.35
N ALA A 132 7.22 20.00 3.07
CA ALA A 132 6.45 18.94 2.43
C ALA A 132 7.20 17.61 2.41
N ARG A 133 8.50 17.62 2.09
CA ARG A 133 9.37 16.43 2.13
C ARG A 133 9.52 15.90 3.56
N MET A 134 9.78 16.76 4.55
CA MET A 134 9.85 16.35 5.96
C MET A 134 8.53 15.74 6.48
N LEU A 135 7.37 16.26 6.04
CA LEU A 135 6.07 15.67 6.39
C LEU A 135 5.84 14.32 5.71
N ALA A 136 6.24 14.18 4.45
CA ALA A 136 6.19 12.91 3.72
C ALA A 136 7.13 11.86 4.34
N ASP A 137 8.36 12.26 4.67
CA ASP A 137 9.37 11.43 5.31
C ASP A 137 8.95 11.05 6.73
N ALA A 138 8.47 12.00 7.54
CA ALA A 138 7.96 11.70 8.89
C ALA A 138 6.73 10.79 8.86
N ARG A 139 5.88 10.90 7.84
CA ARG A 139 4.78 9.95 7.59
C ARG A 139 5.35 8.57 7.21
N SER A 140 6.35 8.51 6.34
CA SER A 140 7.04 7.28 5.94
C SER A 140 7.79 6.60 7.09
N GLU A 141 8.48 7.36 7.95
CA GLU A 141 9.17 6.88 9.15
C GLU A 141 8.20 6.43 10.24
N ARG A 142 7.09 7.14 10.42
CA ARG A 142 5.99 6.68 11.30
C ARG A 142 5.31 5.41 10.76
N LEU A 143 5.31 5.22 9.45
CA LEU A 143 4.87 3.98 8.79
C LEU A 143 5.94 2.88 8.86
N ALA A 144 7.24 3.21 8.85
CA ALA A 144 8.34 2.26 9.00
C ALA A 144 8.46 1.73 10.43
N SER A 145 8.22 2.57 11.44
CA SER A 145 8.14 2.15 12.85
C SER A 145 6.91 1.30 13.17
N LEU A 146 5.91 1.24 12.28
CA LEU A 146 4.83 0.25 12.33
C LEU A 146 5.23 -1.12 11.73
N LYS A 147 6.33 -1.20 10.95
CA LYS A 147 6.82 -2.47 10.34
C LYS A 147 7.44 -3.41 11.37
N ASP A 148 8.16 -2.88 12.36
CA ASP A 148 8.65 -3.68 13.49
C ASP A 148 7.49 -4.19 14.38
N ALA A 149 6.35 -3.49 14.39
CA ALA A 149 5.13 -3.90 15.08
C ALA A 149 4.31 -4.94 14.28
N GLN A 150 4.63 -5.23 13.01
CA GLN A 150 3.81 -6.10 12.16
C GLN A 150 3.84 -7.57 12.60
N ARG A 151 4.95 -8.05 13.18
CA ARG A 151 4.98 -9.35 13.87
C ARG A 151 4.11 -9.41 15.14
N LEU A 152 3.68 -8.25 15.66
CA LEU A 152 2.76 -8.13 16.80
C LEU A 152 1.27 -8.04 16.40
N PHE A 153 0.93 -7.99 15.10
CA PHE A 153 -0.46 -7.82 14.67
C PHE A 153 -1.19 -9.10 14.30
N LEU A 154 -0.53 -10.23 14.01
CA LEU A 154 -1.26 -11.50 13.87
C LEU A 154 -1.87 -11.87 15.22
N THR A 155 -3.15 -12.20 15.22
CA THR A 155 -3.84 -12.58 16.45
C THR A 155 -3.35 -13.97 16.84
N ASP A 156 -2.57 -14.06 17.91
CA ASP A 156 -2.19 -15.34 18.49
C ASP A 156 -3.48 -16.10 18.85
N PRO A 157 -3.78 -17.26 18.22
CA PRO A 157 -4.94 -18.07 18.59
C PRO A 157 -4.93 -18.46 20.08
N GLY A 158 -3.75 -18.55 20.70
CA GLY A 158 -3.59 -18.79 22.13
C GLY A 158 -4.06 -17.63 23.02
N ALA A 159 -4.17 -16.41 22.47
CA ALA A 159 -4.72 -15.27 23.19
C ALA A 159 -6.26 -15.24 23.20
N VAL A 160 -6.93 -16.03 22.35
CA VAL A 160 -8.40 -16.12 22.25
C VAL A 160 -8.83 -17.60 22.21
N PRO A 161 -8.57 -18.39 23.26
CA PRO A 161 -8.81 -19.84 23.25
C PRO A 161 -10.28 -20.20 23.03
N GLU A 162 -11.22 -19.32 23.41
CA GLU A 162 -12.65 -19.46 23.19
C GLU A 162 -13.02 -19.45 21.70
N ALA A 163 -12.19 -18.87 20.83
CA ALA A 163 -12.38 -18.93 19.38
C ALA A 163 -12.22 -20.36 18.83
N ARG A 164 -11.56 -21.27 19.57
CA ARG A 164 -11.29 -22.67 19.19
C ARG A 164 -10.69 -22.79 17.79
N CYS A 165 -9.65 -22.01 17.52
CA CYS A 165 -8.97 -22.00 16.24
C CYS A 165 -7.47 -22.28 16.38
N ALA A 166 -6.87 -22.80 15.32
CA ALA A 166 -5.42 -22.93 15.17
C ALA A 166 -5.01 -22.35 13.81
N VAL A 167 -3.85 -21.70 13.76
CA VAL A 167 -3.38 -21.02 12.55
C VAL A 167 -1.93 -21.39 12.25
N TYR A 168 -1.68 -21.73 10.99
CA TYR A 168 -0.35 -21.80 10.41
C TYR A 168 -0.17 -20.60 9.49
N TYR A 169 0.94 -19.88 9.70
CA TYR A 169 1.32 -18.74 8.89
C TYR A 169 2.81 -18.79 8.59
N GLU A 170 3.17 -18.70 7.31
CA GLU A 170 4.56 -18.61 6.83
C GLU A 170 4.62 -17.50 5.78
N SER A 171 5.58 -16.57 5.93
CA SER A 171 5.79 -15.51 4.94
C SER A 171 6.97 -15.84 4.04
N ALA A 172 6.83 -15.57 2.74
CA ALA A 172 7.88 -15.80 1.74
C ALA A 172 8.96 -14.72 1.72
N GLU A 173 8.59 -13.47 2.05
CA GLU A 173 9.52 -12.34 2.16
C GLU A 173 9.61 -11.81 3.61
N GLU A 174 10.37 -10.74 3.85
CA GLU A 174 10.46 -10.11 5.17
C GLU A 174 9.10 -9.53 5.65
N ALA A 175 8.15 -9.33 4.74
CA ALA A 175 6.79 -8.90 5.06
C ALA A 175 5.77 -9.36 4.01
N GLY A 176 4.82 -10.19 4.44
CA GLY A 176 3.84 -10.81 3.57
C GLY A 176 2.54 -10.03 3.35
N GLY A 177 1.90 -10.26 2.20
CA GLY A 177 0.60 -9.74 1.79
C GLY A 177 -0.59 -10.50 2.37
N ASP A 178 -0.42 -11.80 2.67
CA ASP A 178 -1.44 -12.62 3.31
C ASP A 178 -1.70 -12.21 4.75
N GLN A 179 -2.97 -12.17 5.13
CA GLN A 179 -3.43 -11.73 6.43
C GLN A 179 -4.52 -12.63 6.99
N TYR A 180 -4.57 -12.72 8.31
CA TYR A 180 -5.74 -13.23 9.03
C TYR A 180 -6.02 -12.40 10.28
N ASP A 181 -7.27 -12.46 10.74
CA ASP A 181 -7.66 -11.91 12.04
C ASP A 181 -8.80 -12.68 12.69
N ILE A 182 -8.85 -12.60 14.02
CA ILE A 182 -9.86 -13.22 14.88
C ILE A 182 -10.37 -12.14 15.81
N VAL A 183 -11.68 -11.95 15.85
CA VAL A 183 -12.34 -10.95 16.70
C VAL A 183 -13.46 -11.59 17.51
N GLU A 184 -13.49 -11.33 18.82
CA GLU A 184 -14.65 -11.65 19.65
C GLU A 184 -15.72 -10.57 19.43
N LEU A 185 -16.88 -10.95 18.92
CA LEU A 185 -18.00 -10.03 18.66
C LEU A 185 -19.01 -10.04 19.82
N GLY A 186 -19.02 -11.13 20.59
CA GLY A 186 -19.82 -11.30 21.80
C GLY A 186 -19.59 -12.69 22.40
N PRO A 187 -20.29 -13.03 23.50
CA PRO A 187 -20.12 -14.31 24.16
C PRO A 187 -20.42 -15.47 23.21
N ASP A 188 -19.39 -16.26 22.89
CA ASP A 188 -19.44 -17.40 21.97
C ASP A 188 -19.85 -17.04 20.52
N ILE A 189 -19.51 -15.81 20.10
CA ILE A 189 -19.69 -15.29 18.75
C ILE A 189 -18.36 -14.70 18.27
N PHE A 190 -17.76 -15.30 17.26
CA PHE A 190 -16.43 -14.93 16.76
C PHE A 190 -16.45 -14.61 15.27
N GLY A 191 -15.71 -13.58 14.89
CA GLY A 191 -15.42 -13.24 13.50
C GLY A 191 -14.03 -13.73 13.08
N PHE A 192 -13.93 -14.32 11.90
CA PHE A 192 -12.71 -14.86 11.31
C PHE A 192 -12.52 -14.27 9.91
N LEU A 193 -11.39 -13.61 9.70
CA LEU A 193 -11.00 -13.03 8.40
C LEU A 193 -9.76 -13.74 7.89
N VAL A 194 -9.76 -14.10 6.62
CA VAL A 194 -8.55 -14.39 5.84
C VAL A 194 -8.57 -13.50 4.61
N ALA A 195 -7.42 -12.94 4.26
CA ALA A 195 -7.29 -12.06 3.11
C ALA A 195 -5.92 -12.22 2.46
N ASP A 196 -5.90 -11.99 1.16
CA ASP A 196 -4.70 -11.99 0.34
C ASP A 196 -4.63 -10.65 -0.42
N THR A 197 -3.45 -10.05 -0.41
CA THR A 197 -3.17 -8.79 -1.10
C THR A 197 -2.21 -9.04 -2.25
N ALA A 198 -2.69 -8.86 -3.49
CA ALA A 198 -1.88 -9.10 -4.68
C ALA A 198 -0.69 -8.10 -4.79
N GLY A 199 0.51 -8.65 -4.95
CA GLY A 199 1.75 -7.93 -5.28
C GLY A 199 2.77 -7.87 -4.15
N HIS A 200 3.99 -7.45 -4.47
CA HIS A 200 5.12 -7.45 -3.53
C HIS A 200 5.54 -6.04 -3.11
N GLY A 201 6.04 -5.89 -1.88
CA GLY A 201 6.67 -4.68 -1.37
C GLY A 201 5.85 -3.86 -0.37
N ILE A 202 6.35 -2.65 -0.08
CA ILE A 202 5.91 -1.83 1.07
C ILE A 202 4.45 -1.39 1.00
N GLU A 203 3.88 -1.31 -0.20
CA GLU A 203 2.49 -0.90 -0.39
C GLU A 203 1.48 -2.02 -0.06
N THR A 204 1.83 -3.28 -0.33
CA THR A 204 1.04 -4.46 0.04
C THR A 204 0.88 -4.56 1.56
N ILE A 205 1.97 -4.32 2.28
CA ILE A 205 2.04 -4.24 3.75
C ILE A 205 1.06 -3.21 4.31
N PHE A 206 0.97 -2.04 3.68
CA PHE A 206 0.09 -0.97 4.13
C PHE A 206 -1.38 -1.31 3.91
N GLN A 207 -1.72 -1.95 2.80
CA GLN A 207 -3.08 -2.40 2.50
C GLN A 207 -3.54 -3.48 3.47
N ALA A 208 -2.68 -4.48 3.71
CA ALA A 208 -2.88 -5.50 4.72
C ALA A 208 -3.16 -4.91 6.12
N SER A 209 -2.36 -3.91 6.52
CA SER A 209 -2.52 -3.22 7.82
C SER A 209 -3.81 -2.39 7.89
N ALA A 210 -4.14 -1.67 6.83
CA ALA A 210 -5.36 -0.88 6.74
C ALA A 210 -6.60 -1.78 6.77
N LEU A 211 -6.59 -2.89 6.04
CA LEU A 211 -7.65 -3.89 6.05
C LEU A 211 -7.90 -4.40 7.47
N LYS A 212 -6.85 -4.77 8.20
CA LYS A 212 -6.96 -5.27 9.57
C LYS A 212 -7.55 -4.25 10.54
N ALA A 213 -7.09 -3.00 10.45
CA ALA A 213 -7.63 -1.91 11.27
C ALA A 213 -9.11 -1.64 10.96
N LEU A 214 -9.46 -1.53 9.68
CA LEU A 214 -10.84 -1.33 9.23
C LEU A 214 -11.72 -2.52 9.62
N PHE A 215 -11.22 -3.74 9.49
CA PHE A 215 -11.93 -4.94 9.91
C PHE A 215 -12.25 -4.89 11.40
N ARG A 216 -11.28 -4.62 12.27
CA ARG A 216 -11.52 -4.51 13.71
C ARG A 216 -12.46 -3.37 14.10
N ASP A 217 -12.45 -2.27 13.35
CA ASP A 217 -13.31 -1.11 13.61
C ASP A 217 -14.77 -1.35 13.15
N ASN A 218 -14.97 -2.19 12.13
CA ASN A 218 -16.30 -2.41 11.52
C ASN A 218 -16.93 -3.76 11.87
N ALA A 219 -16.14 -4.77 12.28
CA ALA A 219 -16.65 -6.09 12.63
C ALA A 219 -17.48 -6.00 13.92
N SER A 220 -18.76 -6.39 13.82
CA SER A 220 -19.69 -6.37 14.94
C SER A 220 -20.76 -7.45 14.78
N VAL A 221 -21.48 -7.76 15.86
CA VAL A 221 -22.68 -8.63 15.80
C VAL A 221 -23.88 -7.98 15.11
N LEU A 222 -23.83 -6.66 14.86
CA LEU A 222 -24.95 -5.90 14.29
C LEU A 222 -24.91 -5.87 12.76
N GLU A 223 -23.72 -6.05 12.18
CA GLU A 223 -23.48 -5.99 10.75
C GLU A 223 -23.39 -7.40 10.15
N LEU A 224 -23.90 -7.59 8.94
CA LEU A 224 -23.66 -8.81 8.20
C LEU A 224 -22.23 -8.80 7.60
N PRO A 225 -21.62 -9.97 7.33
CA PRO A 225 -20.30 -10.03 6.72
C PRO A 225 -20.18 -9.25 5.42
N GLY A 226 -21.18 -9.32 4.53
CA GLY A 226 -21.18 -8.56 3.27
C GLY A 226 -21.22 -7.04 3.47
N ASP A 227 -22.02 -6.57 4.45
CA ASP A 227 -22.11 -5.14 4.79
C ASP A 227 -20.78 -4.63 5.38
N THR A 228 -20.13 -5.45 6.21
CA THR A 228 -18.80 -5.17 6.75
C THR A 228 -17.77 -5.02 5.62
N LEU A 229 -17.75 -5.94 4.65
CA LEU A 229 -16.86 -5.85 3.48
C LEU A 229 -17.19 -4.63 2.62
N PHE A 230 -18.46 -4.27 2.48
CA PHE A 230 -18.87 -3.05 1.76
C PHE A 230 -18.32 -1.78 2.42
N MET A 231 -18.41 -1.68 3.75
CA MET A 231 -17.86 -0.54 4.51
C MET A 231 -16.34 -0.46 4.44
N ILE A 232 -15.67 -1.61 4.49
CA ILE A 232 -14.22 -1.71 4.27
C ILE A 232 -13.87 -1.25 2.85
N ASN A 233 -14.59 -1.69 1.81
CA ASN A 233 -14.35 -1.27 0.43
C ASN A 233 -14.40 0.25 0.26
N ARG A 234 -15.46 0.87 0.82
CA ARG A 234 -15.63 2.33 0.77
C ARG A 234 -14.46 3.06 1.42
N SER A 235 -13.98 2.53 2.55
CA SER A 235 -12.85 3.11 3.30
C SER A 235 -11.53 2.95 2.56
N ILE A 236 -11.28 1.78 1.96
CA ILE A 236 -10.12 1.48 1.12
C ILE A 236 -10.07 2.46 -0.06
N ARG A 237 -11.15 2.59 -0.84
CA ARG A 237 -11.17 3.46 -2.03
C ARG A 237 -11.04 4.95 -1.72
N ALA A 238 -11.46 5.39 -0.54
CA ALA A 238 -11.35 6.79 -0.14
C ALA A 238 -9.92 7.19 0.28
N HIS A 239 -9.10 6.24 0.74
CA HIS A 239 -7.81 6.54 1.40
C HIS A 239 -6.60 5.82 0.80
N LEU A 240 -6.80 4.83 -0.06
CA LEU A 240 -5.76 4.05 -0.73
C LEU A 240 -5.77 4.37 -2.24
N SER A 241 -4.58 4.38 -2.86
CA SER A 241 -4.35 4.80 -4.25
C SER A 241 -5.18 4.02 -5.28
N GLU A 242 -5.51 4.65 -6.41
CA GLU A 242 -6.22 4.02 -7.54
C GLU A 242 -5.46 2.78 -8.07
N ASN A 243 -6.20 1.73 -8.43
CA ASN A 243 -5.73 0.43 -8.97
C ASN A 243 -5.18 -0.61 -7.99
N ARG A 244 -5.68 -0.66 -6.74
CA ARG A 244 -5.28 -1.68 -5.76
C ARG A 244 -6.47 -2.55 -5.35
N HIS A 245 -6.28 -3.86 -5.40
CA HIS A 245 -7.32 -4.85 -5.19
C HIS A 245 -6.80 -5.96 -4.29
N LEU A 246 -7.64 -6.45 -3.38
CA LEU A 246 -7.31 -7.56 -2.49
C LEU A 246 -8.49 -8.53 -2.41
N THR A 247 -8.21 -9.78 -2.09
CA THR A 247 -9.24 -10.79 -1.88
C THR A 247 -9.45 -11.02 -0.38
N ALA A 248 -10.68 -11.27 0.05
CA ALA A 248 -10.96 -11.58 1.45
C ALA A 248 -12.13 -12.54 1.62
N PHE A 249 -12.07 -13.37 2.66
CA PHE A 249 -13.19 -14.16 3.15
C PHE A 249 -13.44 -13.84 4.61
N TYR A 250 -14.65 -13.39 4.92
CA TYR A 250 -15.07 -13.06 6.28
C TYR A 250 -16.22 -13.95 6.72
N MET A 251 -16.07 -14.59 7.89
CA MET A 251 -17.07 -15.43 8.52
C MET A 251 -17.34 -15.02 9.96
N ILE A 252 -18.61 -15.00 10.34
CA ILE A 252 -19.08 -14.91 11.73
C ILE A 252 -19.62 -16.28 12.12
N LEU A 253 -19.05 -16.86 13.17
CA LEU A 253 -19.52 -18.10 13.77
C LEU A 253 -20.29 -17.78 15.05
N ASN A 254 -21.62 -17.90 15.00
CA ASN A 254 -22.48 -17.73 16.17
C ASN A 254 -22.86 -19.11 16.71
N ARG A 255 -22.11 -19.58 17.71
CA ARG A 255 -22.32 -20.90 18.32
C ARG A 255 -23.58 -20.96 19.18
N ARG A 256 -24.03 -19.81 19.70
CA ARG A 256 -25.27 -19.73 20.49
C ARG A 256 -26.51 -20.03 19.66
N THR A 257 -26.52 -19.58 18.41
CA THR A 257 -27.61 -19.84 17.46
C THR A 257 -27.33 -21.01 16.53
N ALA A 258 -26.12 -21.59 16.58
CA ALA A 258 -25.64 -22.57 15.62
C ALA A 258 -25.72 -22.07 14.16
N ILE A 259 -25.38 -20.80 13.91
CA ILE A 259 -25.39 -20.21 12.56
C ILE A 259 -24.02 -19.63 12.22
N ALA A 260 -23.47 -20.07 11.09
CA ALA A 260 -22.34 -19.42 10.43
C ALA A 260 -22.88 -18.47 9.35
N SER A 261 -22.47 -17.21 9.39
CA SER A 261 -22.73 -16.23 8.33
C SER A 261 -21.40 -15.85 7.67
N PHE A 262 -21.34 -15.77 6.35
CA PHE A 262 -20.08 -15.47 5.67
C PHE A 262 -20.28 -14.69 4.37
N SER A 263 -19.24 -13.97 3.96
CA SER A 263 -19.15 -13.28 2.67
C SER A 263 -17.74 -13.44 2.10
N SER A 264 -17.64 -13.47 0.78
CA SER A 264 -16.37 -13.49 0.05
C SER A 264 -16.25 -12.24 -0.80
N ALA A 265 -15.04 -11.69 -0.88
CA ALA A 265 -14.64 -10.63 -1.77
C ALA A 265 -13.63 -11.17 -2.78
N GLY A 266 -14.10 -11.93 -3.77
CA GLY A 266 -13.23 -12.56 -4.78
C GLY A 266 -12.26 -13.63 -4.24
N HIS A 267 -12.43 -14.10 -3.01
CA HIS A 267 -11.53 -15.07 -2.36
C HIS A 267 -11.99 -16.52 -2.54
N PHE A 268 -11.08 -17.46 -2.29
CA PHE A 268 -11.37 -18.89 -2.33
C PHE A 268 -12.46 -19.28 -1.33
N PRO A 269 -13.26 -20.33 -1.64
CA PRO A 269 -14.29 -20.79 -0.71
C PRO A 269 -13.66 -21.37 0.56
N ALA A 270 -14.26 -21.10 1.72
CA ALA A 270 -13.90 -21.87 2.93
C ALA A 270 -14.38 -23.33 2.79
N LEU A 271 -13.72 -24.25 3.50
CA LEU A 271 -14.15 -25.65 3.57
C LEU A 271 -14.76 -25.96 4.94
N VAL A 272 -15.73 -26.86 4.96
CA VAL A 272 -16.29 -27.45 6.18
C VAL A 272 -16.14 -28.96 6.11
N THR A 273 -15.42 -29.54 7.06
CA THR A 273 -15.36 -30.98 7.27
C THR A 273 -16.41 -31.36 8.31
N ALA A 274 -17.40 -32.15 7.91
CA ALA A 274 -18.37 -32.73 8.82
C ALA A 274 -17.76 -33.88 9.64
N GLN A 275 -18.44 -34.30 10.72
CA GLN A 275 -17.98 -35.37 11.60
C GLN A 275 -17.88 -36.75 10.92
N ASP A 276 -18.49 -36.93 9.75
CA ASP A 276 -18.37 -38.14 8.94
C ASP A 276 -17.27 -38.05 7.86
N GLY A 277 -16.48 -36.97 7.89
CA GLY A 277 -15.40 -36.71 6.94
C GLY A 277 -15.87 -36.08 5.61
N ARG A 278 -17.17 -35.85 5.41
CA ARG A 278 -17.65 -35.14 4.21
C ARG A 278 -17.17 -33.69 4.22
N VAL A 279 -16.59 -33.26 3.10
CA VAL A 279 -16.12 -31.88 2.90
C VAL A 279 -17.13 -31.12 2.06
N ARG A 280 -17.49 -29.91 2.49
CA ARG A 280 -18.36 -28.98 1.77
C ARG A 280 -17.65 -27.65 1.56
N ARG A 281 -17.81 -27.06 0.38
CA ARG A 281 -17.34 -25.71 0.08
C ARG A 281 -18.40 -24.68 0.49
N LEU A 282 -17.98 -23.63 1.18
CA LEU A 282 -18.79 -22.45 1.45
C LEU A 282 -18.51 -21.40 0.37
N THR A 283 -19.41 -21.31 -0.59
CA THR A 283 -19.33 -20.35 -1.69
C THR A 283 -20.40 -19.27 -1.55
N THR A 284 -20.04 -18.06 -1.95
CA THR A 284 -20.97 -16.94 -2.09
C THR A 284 -20.47 -16.02 -3.21
N GLU A 285 -21.36 -15.19 -3.73
CA GLU A 285 -21.03 -14.19 -4.75
C GLU A 285 -20.47 -12.94 -4.07
N GLY A 286 -19.37 -12.41 -4.59
CA GLY A 286 -18.91 -11.10 -4.22
C GLY A 286 -17.76 -10.61 -5.09
N ASP A 287 -17.73 -9.30 -5.30
CA ASP A 287 -16.71 -8.62 -6.10
C ASP A 287 -15.35 -8.60 -5.39
N VAL A 288 -14.31 -8.09 -6.04
CA VAL A 288 -13.00 -7.93 -5.40
C VAL A 288 -12.95 -6.62 -4.60
N LEU A 289 -12.39 -6.66 -3.39
CA LEU A 289 -12.25 -5.46 -2.55
C LEU A 289 -11.34 -4.44 -3.25
N GLY A 290 -11.75 -3.17 -3.24
CA GLY A 290 -11.05 -2.05 -3.85
C GLY A 290 -11.28 -1.91 -5.37
N ALA A 291 -11.87 -2.91 -6.03
CA ALA A 291 -12.02 -2.91 -7.49
C ALA A 291 -13.16 -2.04 -8.01
N PHE A 292 -14.28 -1.99 -7.30
CA PHE A 292 -15.49 -1.30 -7.76
C PHE A 292 -15.93 -0.21 -6.78
N THR A 293 -16.50 0.87 -7.33
CA THR A 293 -17.06 1.96 -6.52
C THR A 293 -18.26 1.52 -5.69
N ASP A 294 -19.12 0.69 -6.30
CA ASP A 294 -20.33 0.15 -5.70
C ASP A 294 -20.28 -1.38 -5.83
N PRO A 295 -19.47 -2.05 -4.98
CA PRO A 295 -19.29 -3.49 -5.07
C PRO A 295 -20.50 -4.22 -4.48
N PHE A 296 -20.71 -5.44 -4.94
CA PHE A 296 -21.67 -6.36 -4.36
C PHE A 296 -20.95 -7.43 -3.54
N PHE A 297 -21.40 -7.64 -2.29
CA PHE A 297 -20.91 -8.71 -1.42
C PHE A 297 -22.10 -9.44 -0.79
N ARG A 298 -22.40 -10.66 -1.25
CA ARG A 298 -23.54 -11.43 -0.74
C ARG A 298 -23.16 -12.13 0.56
N THR A 299 -23.92 -11.85 1.62
CA THR A 299 -23.90 -12.68 2.83
C THR A 299 -24.68 -13.97 2.60
N ALA A 300 -24.02 -15.10 2.80
CA ALA A 300 -24.64 -16.42 2.88
C ALA A 300 -24.62 -16.93 4.33
N THR A 301 -25.53 -17.85 4.64
CA THR A 301 -25.63 -18.46 5.97
C THR A 301 -25.70 -19.97 5.87
N HIS A 302 -25.17 -20.66 6.87
CA HIS A 302 -25.25 -22.10 7.00
C HIS A 302 -25.41 -22.50 8.48
N GLU A 303 -26.20 -23.53 8.74
CA GLU A 303 -26.32 -24.12 10.08
C GLU A 303 -25.02 -24.83 10.48
N ILE A 304 -24.62 -24.66 11.74
CA ILE A 304 -23.40 -25.25 12.28
C ILE A 304 -23.70 -26.68 12.71
N GLU A 305 -23.09 -27.64 12.02
CA GLU A 305 -23.13 -29.04 12.43
C GLU A 305 -22.18 -29.28 13.61
N THR A 306 -22.66 -29.90 14.69
CA THR A 306 -21.85 -30.16 15.88
C THR A 306 -20.64 -31.04 15.54
N GLY A 307 -19.45 -30.62 15.98
CA GLY A 307 -18.21 -31.34 15.69
C GLY A 307 -17.69 -31.15 14.26
N SER A 308 -18.26 -30.23 13.49
CA SER A 308 -17.68 -29.81 12.22
C SER A 308 -16.44 -28.92 12.43
N ARG A 309 -15.58 -28.88 11.42
CA ARG A 309 -14.37 -28.04 11.39
C ARG A 309 -14.35 -27.19 10.13
N TYR A 310 -14.10 -25.91 10.29
CA TYR A 310 -13.97 -24.95 9.20
C TYR A 310 -12.50 -24.72 8.85
N TRP A 311 -12.23 -24.49 7.57
CA TRP A 311 -10.90 -24.23 7.05
C TRP A 311 -10.92 -22.98 6.16
N LEU A 312 -10.11 -22.00 6.53
CA LEU A 312 -9.89 -20.76 5.77
C LEU A 312 -8.41 -20.71 5.38
N TYR A 313 -8.11 -20.24 4.18
CA TYR A 313 -6.76 -20.32 3.63
C TYR A 313 -6.58 -19.36 2.46
N THR A 314 -5.33 -19.03 2.15
CA THR A 314 -4.92 -18.22 1.00
C THR A 314 -4.43 -19.10 -0.18
N ASP A 315 -4.16 -18.48 -1.33
CA ASP A 315 -3.64 -19.17 -2.52
C ASP A 315 -2.29 -19.83 -2.29
N GLY A 316 -1.41 -19.31 -1.43
CA GLY A 316 -0.13 -19.97 -1.15
C GLY A 316 -0.23 -21.38 -0.53
N ILE A 317 -1.41 -21.79 -0.06
CA ILE A 317 -1.72 -23.19 0.32
C ILE A 317 -2.10 -24.04 -0.90
N LEU A 318 -2.70 -23.44 -1.92
CA LEU A 318 -3.22 -24.13 -3.11
C LEU A 318 -2.23 -24.18 -4.27
N GLU A 319 -1.46 -23.11 -4.44
CA GLU A 319 -0.56 -22.92 -5.56
C GLU A 319 0.88 -23.05 -5.12
N ASP A 320 1.69 -23.63 -6.00
CA ASP A 320 3.14 -23.62 -5.88
C ASP A 320 3.71 -23.24 -7.25
N PHE A 321 4.11 -21.98 -7.36
CA PHE A 321 4.67 -21.41 -8.58
C PHE A 321 5.96 -22.14 -9.03
N GLY A 322 6.63 -22.88 -8.14
CA GLY A 322 7.81 -23.69 -8.45
C GLY A 322 7.50 -25.01 -9.15
N THR A 323 6.31 -25.59 -8.93
CA THR A 323 5.92 -26.90 -9.48
C THR A 323 4.88 -26.83 -10.59
N GLY A 324 4.27 -25.65 -10.81
CA GLY A 324 3.26 -25.44 -11.86
C GLY A 324 1.89 -26.04 -11.51
N LEU A 325 1.62 -26.28 -10.22
CA LEU A 325 0.36 -26.82 -9.74
C LEU A 325 -0.73 -25.74 -9.82
N SER A 326 -1.87 -26.04 -10.46
CA SER A 326 -3.00 -25.10 -10.51
C SER A 326 -3.80 -25.08 -9.21
N TRP A 327 -4.37 -23.93 -8.85
CA TRP A 327 -5.27 -23.81 -7.68
C TRP A 327 -6.39 -24.85 -7.66
N GLN A 328 -6.90 -25.29 -8.82
CA GLN A 328 -7.96 -26.31 -8.90
C GLN A 328 -7.48 -27.68 -8.42
N SER A 329 -6.24 -28.02 -8.75
CA SER A 329 -5.60 -29.26 -8.32
C SER A 329 -5.20 -29.16 -6.84
N GLY A 330 -4.69 -28.00 -6.43
CA GLY A 330 -4.41 -27.68 -5.02
C GLY A 330 -5.65 -27.82 -4.16
N LEU A 331 -6.78 -27.25 -4.58
CA LEU A 331 -8.04 -27.32 -3.85
C LEU A 331 -8.53 -28.75 -3.65
N LYS A 332 -8.44 -29.61 -4.68
CA LYS A 332 -8.79 -31.03 -4.54
C LYS A 332 -7.88 -31.77 -3.56
N ARG A 333 -6.58 -31.45 -3.56
CA ARG A 333 -5.64 -32.00 -2.58
C ARG A 333 -5.97 -31.54 -1.16
N LEU A 334 -6.31 -30.27 -1.00
CA LEU A 334 -6.71 -29.71 0.29
C LEU A 334 -7.98 -30.39 0.80
N GLU A 335 -9.00 -30.56 -0.04
CA GLU A 335 -10.24 -31.28 0.31
C GLU A 335 -9.96 -32.72 0.77
N ALA A 336 -9.07 -33.44 0.08
CA ALA A 336 -8.67 -34.77 0.50
C ALA A 336 -7.95 -34.73 1.86
N ALA A 337 -6.97 -33.84 2.03
CA ALA A 337 -6.20 -33.70 3.26
C ALA A 337 -7.11 -33.37 4.46
N VAL A 338 -8.01 -32.39 4.32
CA VAL A 338 -8.89 -32.00 5.43
C VAL A 338 -9.90 -33.08 5.80
N SER A 339 -10.31 -33.94 4.85
CA SER A 339 -11.22 -35.06 5.12
C SER A 339 -10.60 -36.15 6.01
N GLU A 340 -9.27 -36.28 5.98
CA GLU A 340 -8.52 -37.29 6.74
C GLU A 340 -8.25 -36.86 8.19
N THR A 341 -8.58 -35.62 8.55
CA THR A 341 -8.31 -35.06 9.89
C THR A 341 -9.42 -35.28 10.91
N ASN A 342 -10.50 -35.97 10.54
CA ASN A 342 -11.65 -36.13 11.39
C ASN A 342 -11.30 -36.88 12.70
N GLY A 343 -11.76 -36.33 13.83
CA GLY A 343 -11.46 -36.84 15.16
C GLY A 343 -10.08 -36.45 15.73
N LEU A 344 -9.21 -35.79 14.95
CA LEU A 344 -7.96 -35.24 15.46
C LEU A 344 -8.20 -33.92 16.21
N PRO A 345 -7.47 -33.68 17.32
CA PRO A 345 -7.39 -32.36 17.95
C PRO A 345 -7.00 -31.28 16.92
N ILE A 346 -7.52 -30.06 17.07
CA ILE A 346 -7.38 -29.00 16.06
C ILE A 346 -5.92 -28.70 15.66
N GLY A 347 -5.00 -28.71 16.63
CA GLY A 347 -3.57 -28.50 16.35
C GLY A 347 -2.94 -29.65 15.56
N GLU A 348 -3.28 -30.89 15.87
CA GLU A 348 -2.78 -32.08 15.15
C GLU A 348 -3.36 -32.15 13.73
N ALA A 349 -4.64 -31.79 13.58
CA ALA A 349 -5.28 -31.70 12.28
C ALA A 349 -4.66 -30.63 11.38
N LEU A 350 -4.43 -29.43 11.93
CA LEU A 350 -3.76 -28.35 11.21
C LEU A 350 -2.37 -28.80 10.74
N GLU A 351 -1.61 -29.44 11.62
CA GLU A 351 -0.26 -29.91 11.32
C GLU A 351 -0.27 -31.02 10.24
N SER A 352 -1.21 -31.96 10.31
CA SER A 352 -1.37 -33.01 9.30
C SER A 352 -1.69 -32.45 7.91
N VAL A 353 -2.56 -31.45 7.82
CA VAL A 353 -2.86 -30.77 6.55
C VAL A 353 -1.65 -29.98 6.07
N ARG A 354 -0.96 -29.27 6.98
CA ARG A 354 0.27 -28.52 6.67
C ARG A 354 1.33 -29.42 6.06
N GLU A 355 1.63 -30.58 6.66
CA GLU A 355 2.61 -31.52 6.14
C GLU A 355 2.25 -32.08 4.75
N THR A 356 0.96 -32.19 4.45
CA THR A 356 0.44 -32.71 3.18
C THR A 356 0.45 -31.66 2.07
N MET A 357 0.15 -30.41 2.44
CA MET A 357 -0.06 -29.31 1.48
C MET A 357 1.22 -28.52 1.23
N VAL A 358 2.03 -28.30 2.27
CA VAL A 358 3.18 -27.39 2.23
C VAL A 358 4.47 -28.16 1.89
N PRO A 359 5.13 -27.87 0.76
CA PRO A 359 6.38 -28.53 0.38
C PRO A 359 7.54 -28.14 1.31
N ARG A 360 8.54 -29.03 1.42
CA ARG A 360 9.76 -28.76 2.18
C ARG A 360 10.66 -27.81 1.40
N GLY A 361 10.92 -26.62 1.93
CA GLY A 361 11.78 -25.61 1.32
C GLY A 361 11.31 -24.18 1.65
N PRO A 362 12.04 -23.14 1.20
CA PRO A 362 11.59 -21.77 1.35
C PRO A 362 10.27 -21.54 0.63
N ALA A 363 9.37 -20.75 1.22
CA ALA A 363 8.09 -20.42 0.62
C ALA A 363 8.27 -19.54 -0.62
N SER A 364 7.55 -19.86 -1.69
CA SER A 364 7.50 -19.09 -2.94
C SER A 364 6.46 -17.97 -2.90
N ASP A 365 5.52 -18.06 -1.96
CA ASP A 365 4.47 -17.09 -1.68
C ASP A 365 4.10 -17.17 -0.19
N ASP A 366 3.39 -16.16 0.33
CA ASP A 366 2.88 -16.22 1.69
C ASP A 366 1.83 -17.30 1.83
N ARG A 367 1.73 -17.89 3.03
CA ARG A 367 0.85 -19.03 3.29
C ARG A 367 0.09 -18.81 4.57
N CYS A 368 -1.24 -18.82 4.49
CA CYS A 368 -2.10 -18.82 5.65
C CYS A 368 -3.06 -20.02 5.60
N LEU A 369 -3.11 -20.81 6.68
CA LEU A 369 -4.08 -21.88 6.88
C LEU A 369 -4.64 -21.79 8.30
N MET A 370 -5.97 -21.64 8.41
CA MET A 370 -6.69 -21.54 9.67
C MET A 370 -7.70 -22.68 9.78
N ALA A 371 -7.67 -23.38 10.91
CA ALA A 371 -8.67 -24.37 11.31
C ALA A 371 -9.52 -23.80 12.45
N ILE A 372 -10.84 -24.06 12.45
CA ILE A 372 -11.78 -23.58 13.48
C ILE A 372 -12.77 -24.70 13.83
N ASP A 373 -12.85 -25.05 15.12
CA ASP A 373 -13.83 -26.03 15.62
C ASP A 373 -15.18 -25.37 15.92
N ALA A 374 -16.25 -26.01 15.45
CA ALA A 374 -17.64 -25.63 15.71
C ALA A 374 -18.02 -25.73 17.19
#